data_AF-A0A1M8A6L5-F1
#
_entry.id   AF-A0A1M8A6L5-F1
#
_cell.length_a   1.000
_cell.length_b   1.000
_cell.length_c   1.000
_cell.angle_alpha   90.00
_cell.angle_beta   90.00
_cell.angle_gamma   90.00
#
_symmetry.space_group_name_H-M   'P 1'
#
loop_
_entity.id
_entity.type
_entity.pdbx_description
1 polymer ?
#
loop_
_entity_poly.entity_id
_entity_poly.type
_entity_poly.pdbx_seq_one_letter_code
_entity_poly.pdbx_strand_id
1 'polypeptide(L)'
;MSLPYTLTDVYEKVMGPTMWNHMQARMSARSRVTNLGVALLLGALALSLLFNFRRPTVFVEVPRVLAAKDDCKKKDFHMRDALPKYPGEDKQPLQHLVIVAGHAIWKENDPAFMLNDSSWFLEPYQRDGAVKTFIQHIKEGVKIAAADPTSLLVFSGGQTRNQAWSTEAESYYRLALQLPHELPRFAKLDDDYSTTKLPFQPLKTGMDIPTQETAPKLASGSQGIDRSLDLSRLRMTTENFALDSFQNLLFSIARFYEYTNRYPERITVVSYAFKKKRFVELHAKALRWPTRSSMIGGTSRFTYVGIDDEGSEHKAPEDNAYKSFEVDMYGCWGRLQEKRKRRNANRRLPPYTATAPQLGLLLDWCPEYNSRLQGLFNGWLPWDERVLNAMGRGAQAMLEQNGGKLPQAEYLPDGKKIV
;
A
#
# COMPACT_ATOMS: atom_id res chain seq x y z
N MET A 1 -73.41 61.10 -41.64
CA MET A 1 -73.89 59.85 -41.01
C MET A 1 -74.00 60.11 -39.52
N SER A 2 -75.19 59.83 -38.99
CA SER A 2 -75.66 60.09 -37.62
C SER A 2 -74.82 59.40 -36.55
N LEU A 3 -74.71 60.04 -35.38
CA LEU A 3 -74.17 59.42 -34.17
C LEU A 3 -75.13 58.31 -33.71
N PRO A 4 -74.65 57.08 -33.45
CA PRO A 4 -75.49 56.02 -32.90
C PRO A 4 -75.84 56.30 -31.43
N TYR A 5 -77.13 56.17 -31.11
CA TYR A 5 -77.77 56.53 -29.84
C TYR A 5 -78.04 55.32 -28.93
N THR A 6 -77.32 54.21 -29.11
CA THR A 6 -77.53 53.00 -28.29
C THR A 6 -76.21 52.34 -27.90
N LEU A 7 -76.14 51.86 -26.65
CA LEU A 7 -74.98 51.18 -26.06
C LEU A 7 -74.61 49.87 -26.80
N THR A 8 -75.55 49.27 -27.52
CA THR A 8 -75.34 48.07 -28.34
C THR A 8 -74.45 48.34 -29.55
N ASP A 9 -74.54 49.52 -30.18
CA ASP A 9 -73.69 49.90 -31.33
C ASP A 9 -72.24 50.18 -30.94
N VAL A 10 -72.00 50.63 -29.70
CA VAL A 10 -70.65 50.80 -29.15
C VAL A 10 -70.03 49.44 -28.86
N TYR A 11 -70.81 48.47 -28.38
CA TYR A 11 -70.31 47.14 -28.07
C TYR A 11 -69.95 46.34 -29.33
N GLU A 12 -70.73 46.44 -30.41
CA GLU A 12 -70.38 45.84 -31.70
C GLU A 12 -69.13 46.46 -32.33
N LYS A 13 -68.91 47.76 -32.15
CA LYS A 13 -67.75 48.45 -32.72
C LYS A 13 -66.46 48.25 -31.91
N VAL A 14 -66.57 47.99 -30.60
CA VAL A 14 -65.43 47.79 -29.70
C VAL A 14 -65.08 46.30 -29.49
N MET A 15 -66.06 45.41 -29.51
CA MET A 15 -65.87 43.97 -29.23
C MET A 15 -66.28 43.07 -30.40
N GLY A 16 -66.52 43.64 -31.58
CA GLY A 16 -66.82 42.88 -32.79
C GLY A 16 -65.65 42.00 -33.24
N PRO A 17 -65.92 40.79 -33.78
CA PRO A 17 -64.89 39.83 -34.21
C PRO A 17 -63.93 40.41 -35.26
N THR A 18 -64.33 41.45 -35.99
CA THR A 18 -63.49 42.15 -36.98
C THR A 18 -62.32 42.90 -36.34
N MET A 19 -62.48 43.53 -35.18
CA MET A 19 -61.36 44.22 -34.51
C MET A 19 -60.37 43.22 -33.92
N TRP A 20 -60.86 42.15 -33.30
CA TRP A 20 -60.01 41.07 -32.80
C TRP A 20 -59.23 40.39 -33.95
N ASN A 21 -59.89 40.13 -35.08
CA ASN A 21 -59.24 39.59 -36.27
C ASN A 21 -58.19 40.54 -36.84
N HIS A 22 -58.41 41.87 -36.80
CA HIS A 22 -57.40 42.85 -37.20
C HIS A 22 -56.24 42.98 -36.20
N MET A 23 -56.49 42.88 -34.90
CA MET A 23 -55.45 42.91 -33.89
C MET A 23 -54.61 41.63 -33.93
N GLN A 24 -55.24 40.47 -34.11
CA GLN A 24 -54.60 39.18 -34.29
C GLN A 24 -53.85 39.10 -35.64
N ALA A 25 -54.35 39.74 -36.70
CA ALA A 25 -53.62 39.90 -37.97
C ALA A 25 -52.40 40.83 -37.83
N ARG A 26 -52.48 41.90 -37.01
CA ARG A 26 -51.33 42.77 -36.72
C ARG A 26 -50.29 42.10 -35.80
N MET A 27 -50.71 41.26 -34.86
CA MET A 27 -49.79 40.49 -34.02
C MET A 27 -49.21 39.24 -34.72
N SER A 28 -49.92 38.66 -35.69
CA SER A 28 -49.44 37.54 -36.52
C SER A 28 -48.73 37.98 -37.80
N ALA A 29 -48.75 39.28 -38.12
CA ALA A 29 -47.90 39.84 -39.17
C ALA A 29 -46.44 39.57 -38.80
N ARG A 30 -45.76 38.77 -39.63
CA ARG A 30 -44.35 38.42 -39.45
C ARG A 30 -43.50 39.69 -39.42
N SER A 31 -43.19 40.19 -38.22
CA SER A 31 -42.16 41.19 -38.05
C SER A 31 -40.85 40.54 -38.45
N ARG A 32 -40.34 40.89 -39.64
CA ARG A 32 -39.00 40.44 -40.08
C ARG A 32 -37.92 40.93 -39.10
N VAL A 33 -38.22 41.97 -38.33
CA VAL A 33 -37.36 42.53 -37.27
C VAL A 33 -37.29 41.61 -36.05
N THR A 34 -38.35 40.88 -35.69
CA THR A 34 -38.30 39.95 -34.55
C THR A 34 -37.56 38.66 -34.88
N ASN A 35 -37.71 38.12 -36.09
CA ASN A 35 -36.94 36.95 -36.52
C ASN A 35 -35.44 37.26 -36.65
N LEU A 36 -35.09 38.46 -37.15
CA LEU A 36 -33.71 38.93 -37.19
C LEU A 36 -33.16 39.17 -35.77
N GLY A 37 -33.96 39.77 -34.88
CA GLY A 37 -33.59 39.97 -33.48
C GLY A 37 -33.34 38.66 -32.74
N VAL A 38 -34.20 37.65 -32.93
CA VAL A 38 -34.01 36.31 -32.36
C VAL A 38 -32.76 35.63 -32.94
N ALA A 39 -32.51 35.75 -34.24
CA ALA A 39 -31.30 35.20 -34.87
C ALA A 39 -30.02 35.88 -34.32
N LEU A 40 -30.04 37.20 -34.13
CA LEU A 40 -28.92 37.94 -33.54
C LEU A 40 -28.69 37.56 -32.08
N LEU A 41 -29.76 37.38 -31.29
CA LEU A 41 -29.65 36.94 -29.89
C LEU A 41 -29.11 35.50 -29.79
N LEU A 42 -29.57 34.58 -30.65
CA LEU A 42 -29.02 33.23 -30.73
C LEU A 42 -27.56 33.22 -31.19
N GLY A 43 -27.20 34.10 -32.13
CA GLY A 43 -25.81 34.30 -32.57
C GLY A 43 -24.91 34.83 -31.45
N ALA A 44 -25.39 35.83 -30.70
CA ALA A 44 -24.69 36.39 -29.55
C ALA A 44 -24.54 35.35 -28.41
N LEU A 45 -25.58 34.56 -28.16
CA LEU A 45 -25.53 33.44 -27.20
C LEU A 45 -24.51 32.38 -27.64
N ALA A 46 -24.52 31.98 -28.91
CA ALA A 46 -23.56 31.01 -29.44
C ALA A 46 -22.11 31.52 -29.35
N LEU A 47 -21.87 32.79 -29.66
CA LEU A 47 -20.57 33.45 -29.49
C LEU A 47 -20.14 33.48 -28.02
N SER A 48 -21.05 33.83 -27.11
CA SER A 48 -20.77 33.84 -25.66
C SER A 48 -20.45 32.46 -25.12
N LEU A 49 -21.17 31.43 -25.56
CA LEU A 49 -20.88 30.03 -25.19
C LEU A 49 -19.56 29.56 -25.79
N LEU A 50 -19.22 29.93 -27.03
CA LEU A 50 -17.92 29.60 -27.64
C LEU A 50 -16.76 30.24 -26.88
N PHE A 51 -16.89 31.50 -26.43
CA PHE A 51 -15.85 32.17 -25.65
C PHE A 51 -15.75 31.62 -24.22
N ASN A 52 -16.86 31.26 -23.57
CA ASN A 52 -16.85 30.74 -22.20
C ASN A 52 -16.53 29.24 -22.10
N PHE A 53 -16.86 28.42 -23.12
CA PHE A 53 -16.42 27.02 -23.19
C PHE A 53 -15.02 26.85 -23.76
N ARG A 54 -14.41 27.91 -24.31
CA ARG A 54 -12.98 27.93 -24.61
C ARG A 54 -12.23 28.00 -23.29
N ARG A 55 -12.11 26.86 -22.61
CA ARG A 55 -11.15 26.68 -21.52
C ARG A 55 -9.82 27.16 -22.06
N PRO A 56 -9.17 28.19 -21.48
CA PRO A 56 -7.81 28.48 -21.86
C PRO A 56 -7.04 27.21 -21.55
N THR A 57 -6.56 26.54 -22.59
CA THR A 57 -5.46 25.59 -22.47
C THR A 57 -4.31 26.40 -21.92
N VAL A 58 -4.16 26.38 -20.59
CA VAL A 58 -2.96 26.89 -19.93
C VAL A 58 -1.88 25.91 -20.32
N PHE A 59 -1.14 26.25 -21.37
CA PHE A 59 0.11 25.60 -21.67
C PHE A 59 1.07 26.03 -20.58
N VAL A 60 1.24 25.18 -19.56
CA VAL A 60 2.41 25.28 -18.70
C VAL A 60 3.57 24.91 -19.60
N GLU A 61 4.40 25.89 -19.95
CA GLU A 61 5.69 25.63 -20.56
C GLU A 61 6.48 24.83 -19.52
N VAL A 62 6.50 23.50 -19.68
CA VAL A 62 7.47 22.67 -18.95
C VAL A 62 8.81 23.29 -19.28
N PRO A 63 9.61 23.73 -18.28
CA PRO A 63 10.92 24.31 -18.56
C PRO A 63 11.60 23.36 -19.53
N ARG A 64 11.89 23.84 -20.75
CA ARG A 64 12.84 23.15 -21.60
C ARG A 64 14.10 23.14 -20.75
N VAL A 65 14.37 21.99 -20.12
CA VAL A 65 15.71 21.67 -19.67
C VAL A 65 16.53 21.94 -20.90
N LEU A 66 17.25 23.06 -20.90
CA LEU A 66 18.22 23.37 -21.91
C LEU A 66 19.02 22.08 -21.98
N ALA A 67 18.88 21.36 -23.09
CA ALA A 67 19.71 20.23 -23.37
C ALA A 67 21.09 20.83 -23.47
N ALA A 68 21.75 20.95 -22.32
CA ALA A 68 23.17 21.19 -22.24
C ALA A 68 23.73 20.14 -23.18
N LYS A 69 24.39 20.60 -24.24
CA LYS A 69 25.27 19.81 -25.08
C LYS A 69 26.51 19.34 -24.28
N ASP A 70 26.31 19.07 -23.00
CA ASP A 70 27.24 18.32 -22.21
C ASP A 70 26.93 16.87 -22.50
N ASP A 71 27.98 16.14 -22.83
CA ASP A 71 28.07 14.70 -23.00
C ASP A 71 27.76 13.99 -21.67
N CYS A 72 26.59 14.28 -21.11
CA CYS A 72 26.01 13.61 -19.97
C CYS A 72 25.58 12.26 -20.52
N LYS A 73 26.53 11.32 -20.56
CA LYS A 73 26.22 9.90 -20.68
C LYS A 73 25.06 9.66 -19.73
N LYS A 74 23.86 9.44 -20.26
CA LYS A 74 22.71 9.03 -19.47
C LYS A 74 23.16 7.76 -18.77
N LYS A 75 23.61 7.88 -17.52
CA LYS A 75 23.69 6.72 -16.65
C LYS A 75 22.24 6.35 -16.44
N ASP A 76 21.88 5.16 -16.90
CA ASP A 76 20.63 4.52 -16.52
C ASP A 76 20.72 4.23 -15.01
N PHE A 77 20.50 5.27 -14.21
CA PHE A 77 20.53 5.20 -12.77
C PHE A 77 19.18 4.68 -12.32
N HIS A 78 19.13 3.42 -11.88
CA HIS A 78 17.96 2.90 -11.21
C HIS A 78 17.99 3.40 -9.77
N MET A 79 16.87 3.85 -9.21
CA MET A 79 16.83 4.32 -7.80
C MET A 79 17.35 3.28 -6.79
N ARG A 80 17.39 2.01 -7.20
CA ARG A 80 17.94 0.90 -6.40
C ARG A 80 19.46 0.88 -6.34
N ASP A 81 20.13 1.43 -7.34
CA ASP A 81 21.60 1.58 -7.34
C ASP A 81 22.05 2.56 -6.26
N ALA A 82 21.12 3.35 -5.70
CA ALA A 82 21.33 4.24 -4.56
C ALA A 82 21.30 3.53 -3.20
N LEU A 83 20.81 2.28 -3.13
CA LEU A 83 20.64 1.58 -1.86
C LEU A 83 21.99 1.05 -1.37
N PRO A 84 22.39 1.33 -0.12
CA PRO A 84 23.58 0.72 0.45
C PRO A 84 23.34 -0.78 0.67
N LYS A 85 24.42 -1.56 0.64
CA LYS A 85 24.38 -2.95 1.10
C LYS A 85 23.99 -3.00 2.58
N TYR A 86 23.21 -4.00 2.95
CA TYR A 86 22.94 -4.28 4.36
C TYR A 86 24.13 -5.02 5.00
N PRO A 87 24.30 -4.93 6.34
CA PRO A 87 25.43 -5.59 7.01
C PRO A 87 25.48 -7.09 6.73
N GLY A 88 26.63 -7.58 6.28
CA GLY A 88 26.85 -9.01 6.01
C GLY A 88 26.26 -9.53 4.71
N GLU A 89 25.75 -8.69 3.81
CA GLU A 89 25.19 -9.11 2.52
C GLU A 89 26.11 -10.05 1.70
N ASP A 90 27.42 -9.75 1.69
CA ASP A 90 28.39 -10.52 0.89
C ASP A 90 28.81 -11.83 1.56
N LYS A 91 28.78 -11.90 2.91
CA LYS A 91 29.26 -13.05 3.69
C LYS A 91 28.13 -13.99 4.08
N GLN A 92 26.98 -13.44 4.46
CA GLN A 92 25.85 -14.17 5.02
C GLN A 92 24.54 -13.51 4.55
N PRO A 93 24.20 -13.66 3.25
CA PRO A 93 23.02 -13.03 2.68
C PRO A 93 21.74 -13.54 3.36
N LEU A 94 20.76 -12.65 3.50
CA LEU A 94 19.47 -13.02 4.07
C LEU A 94 18.67 -13.83 3.05
N GLN A 95 18.17 -14.98 3.49
CA GLN A 95 17.43 -15.95 2.66
C GLN A 95 16.12 -16.39 3.31
N HIS A 96 15.93 -16.12 4.61
CA HIS A 96 14.75 -16.54 5.35
C HIS A 96 13.89 -15.33 5.73
N LEU A 97 12.66 -15.29 5.24
CA LEU A 97 11.67 -14.30 5.66
C LEU A 97 10.85 -14.84 6.84
N VAL A 98 10.98 -14.19 8.01
CA VAL A 98 10.13 -14.44 9.18
C VAL A 98 9.08 -13.35 9.24
N ILE A 99 7.80 -13.70 9.22
CA ILE A 99 6.68 -12.77 9.20
C ILE A 99 5.92 -12.87 10.53
N VAL A 100 5.74 -11.76 11.21
CA VAL A 100 4.77 -11.64 12.31
C VAL A 100 3.59 -10.82 11.80
N ALA A 101 2.44 -11.47 11.62
CA ALA A 101 1.25 -10.83 11.08
C ALA A 101 0.50 -10.05 12.16
N GLY A 102 0.35 -8.74 11.96
CA GLY A 102 -0.37 -7.82 12.83
C GLY A 102 -1.87 -8.12 12.92
N HIS A 103 -2.43 -7.87 14.10
CA HIS A 103 -3.85 -8.07 14.42
C HIS A 103 -4.50 -6.88 15.16
N ALA A 104 -3.69 -6.06 15.82
CA ALA A 104 -4.11 -4.91 16.62
C ALA A 104 -2.96 -3.91 16.70
N ILE A 105 -3.25 -2.69 17.18
CA ILE A 105 -2.25 -1.63 17.29
C ILE A 105 -2.08 -1.27 18.76
N TRP A 106 -0.86 -1.36 19.26
CA TRP A 106 -0.53 -0.90 20.60
C TRP A 106 -0.46 0.63 20.64
N LYS A 107 -1.09 1.26 21.63
CA LYS A 107 -1.30 2.72 21.73
C LYS A 107 -0.06 3.52 22.12
N GLU A 108 1.07 2.85 22.32
CA GLU A 108 2.33 3.49 22.71
C GLU A 108 2.23 4.14 24.11
N ASN A 109 1.99 3.28 25.10
CA ASN A 109 1.98 3.63 26.53
C ASN A 109 3.23 3.05 27.23
N ASP A 110 3.34 3.22 28.54
CA ASP A 110 4.36 2.51 29.33
C ASP A 110 4.25 0.98 29.13
N PRO A 111 5.34 0.27 28.76
CA PRO A 111 5.34 -1.19 28.60
C PRO A 111 4.84 -1.95 29.83
N ALA A 112 4.88 -1.36 31.04
CA ALA A 112 4.26 -1.94 32.23
C ALA A 112 2.76 -2.26 32.04
N PHE A 113 2.05 -1.50 31.20
CA PHE A 113 0.62 -1.68 30.91
C PHE A 113 0.37 -2.37 29.56
N MET A 114 1.38 -3.00 28.96
CA MET A 114 1.23 -3.66 27.66
C MET A 114 0.25 -4.83 27.68
N LEU A 115 -0.01 -5.44 28.84
CA LEU A 115 -0.98 -6.53 29.00
C LEU A 115 -2.42 -6.03 29.15
N ASN A 116 -2.62 -4.72 29.34
CA ASN A 116 -3.96 -4.15 29.51
C ASN A 116 -4.59 -3.86 28.14
N ASP A 117 -5.81 -4.34 27.92
CA ASP A 117 -6.60 -4.06 26.72
C ASP A 117 -6.77 -2.57 26.41
N SER A 118 -6.83 -1.74 27.45
CA SER A 118 -6.93 -0.27 27.32
C SER A 118 -5.72 0.34 26.60
N SER A 119 -4.56 -0.32 26.64
CA SER A 119 -3.33 0.07 25.93
C SER A 119 -3.33 -0.34 24.45
N TRP A 120 -4.41 -0.93 23.93
CA TRP A 120 -4.50 -1.42 22.56
C TRP A 120 -5.73 -0.88 21.83
N PHE A 121 -5.62 -0.70 20.52
CA PHE A 121 -6.75 -0.51 19.62
C PHE A 121 -7.24 -1.88 19.15
N LEU A 122 -8.24 -2.41 19.87
CA LEU A 122 -8.82 -3.73 19.70
C LEU A 122 -10.21 -3.68 19.03
N GLU A 123 -10.54 -4.69 18.24
CA GLU A 123 -11.94 -5.00 17.89
C GLU A 123 -12.71 -5.50 19.12
N PRO A 124 -14.05 -5.46 19.11
CA PRO A 124 -14.87 -6.00 20.19
C PRO A 124 -14.53 -7.46 20.53
N TYR A 125 -14.28 -8.31 19.53
CA TYR A 125 -13.97 -9.74 19.73
C TYR A 125 -12.53 -10.02 20.19
N GLN A 126 -11.65 -9.01 20.19
CA GLN A 126 -10.26 -9.15 20.61
C GLN A 126 -10.05 -8.76 22.08
N ARG A 127 -11.11 -8.30 22.76
CA ARG A 127 -11.04 -7.95 24.17
C ARG A 127 -10.99 -9.19 25.05
N ASP A 128 -10.42 -9.04 26.23
CA ASP A 128 -10.38 -10.02 27.30
C ASP A 128 -9.55 -11.28 26.98
N GLY A 129 -8.41 -11.11 26.29
CA GLY A 129 -7.41 -12.19 26.18
C GLY A 129 -6.40 -12.06 25.04
N ALA A 130 -6.79 -11.47 23.91
CA ALA A 130 -5.99 -11.50 22.67
C ALA A 130 -4.63 -10.79 22.78
N VAL A 131 -4.52 -9.80 23.68
CA VAL A 131 -3.30 -9.02 23.89
C VAL A 131 -2.10 -9.90 24.25
N LYS A 132 -2.30 -10.88 25.14
CA LYS A 132 -1.25 -11.83 25.52
C LYS A 132 -0.74 -12.58 24.29
N THR A 133 -1.65 -13.01 23.43
CA THR A 133 -1.34 -13.73 22.19
C THR A 133 -0.55 -12.90 21.20
N PHE A 134 -0.90 -11.61 21.04
CA PHE A 134 -0.12 -10.70 20.19
C PHE A 134 1.32 -10.56 20.67
N ILE A 135 1.51 -10.46 22.00
CA ILE A 135 2.85 -10.40 22.61
C ILE A 135 3.60 -11.71 22.38
N GLN A 136 2.93 -12.86 22.48
CA GLN A 136 3.56 -14.16 22.16
C GLN A 136 3.93 -14.29 20.69
N HIS A 137 3.11 -13.76 19.76
CA HIS A 137 3.47 -13.71 18.32
C HIS A 137 4.77 -12.93 18.10
N ILE A 138 4.91 -11.79 18.76
CA ILE A 138 6.13 -10.96 18.68
C ILE A 138 7.33 -11.72 19.26
N LYS A 139 7.20 -12.28 20.47
CA LYS A 139 8.27 -13.04 21.12
C LYS A 139 8.73 -14.23 20.29
N GLU A 140 7.81 -15.02 19.75
CA GLU A 140 8.15 -16.19 18.95
C GLU A 140 8.78 -15.80 17.61
N GLY A 141 8.30 -14.74 16.95
CA GLY A 141 8.93 -14.22 15.74
C GLY A 141 10.36 -13.72 15.98
N VAL A 142 10.58 -12.99 17.07
CA VAL A 142 11.91 -12.54 17.51
C VAL A 142 12.82 -13.73 17.81
N LYS A 143 12.34 -14.72 18.56
CA LYS A 143 13.09 -15.93 18.90
C LYS A 143 13.51 -16.73 17.65
N ILE A 144 12.59 -16.94 16.71
CA ILE A 144 12.90 -17.63 15.43
C ILE A 144 13.96 -16.85 14.66
N ALA A 145 13.82 -15.53 14.58
CA ALA A 145 14.77 -14.69 13.87
C ALA A 145 16.13 -14.60 14.59
N ALA A 146 16.18 -14.65 15.92
CA ALA A 146 17.42 -14.65 16.67
C ALA A 146 18.20 -15.96 16.48
N ALA A 147 17.48 -17.09 16.36
CA ALA A 147 18.09 -18.39 16.13
C ALA A 147 18.64 -18.60 14.71
N ASP A 148 18.09 -17.91 13.69
CA ASP A 148 18.55 -18.01 12.30
C ASP A 148 19.30 -16.74 11.85
N PRO A 149 20.64 -16.77 11.70
CA PRO A 149 21.41 -15.60 11.26
C PRO A 149 21.08 -15.16 9.82
N THR A 150 20.55 -16.07 8.98
CA THR A 150 20.15 -15.80 7.59
C THR A 150 18.74 -15.22 7.46
N SER A 151 18.07 -14.92 8.58
CA SER A 151 16.69 -14.44 8.60
C SER A 151 16.54 -12.92 8.72
N LEU A 152 15.48 -12.41 8.08
CA LEU A 152 14.95 -11.06 8.28
C LEU A 152 13.57 -11.17 8.92
N LEU A 153 13.39 -10.54 10.07
CA LEU A 153 12.09 -10.42 10.73
C LEU A 153 11.32 -9.23 10.17
N VAL A 154 10.15 -9.49 9.61
CA VAL A 154 9.21 -8.50 9.11
C VAL A 154 7.94 -8.53 9.94
N PHE A 155 7.68 -7.47 10.70
CA PHE A 155 6.35 -7.22 11.25
C PHE A 155 5.48 -6.66 10.15
N SER A 156 4.32 -7.26 9.88
CA SER A 156 3.49 -6.90 8.72
C SER A 156 2.06 -6.59 9.14
N GLY A 157 1.58 -5.43 8.71
CA GLY A 157 0.23 -4.95 8.99
C GLY A 157 0.18 -3.43 8.94
N GLY A 158 -0.83 -2.90 8.24
CA GLY A 158 -1.03 -1.48 8.02
C GLY A 158 -1.81 -0.77 9.11
N GLN A 159 -2.23 0.46 8.82
CA GLN A 159 -3.04 1.29 9.72
C GLN A 159 -4.52 0.88 9.63
N THR A 160 -4.87 -0.27 10.19
CA THR A 160 -6.20 -0.89 10.06
C THR A 160 -7.26 -0.27 10.97
N ARG A 161 -6.87 0.66 11.86
CA ARG A 161 -7.73 1.34 12.82
C ARG A 161 -7.82 2.82 12.48
N ASN A 162 -9.03 3.33 12.38
CA ASN A 162 -9.26 4.75 12.13
C ASN A 162 -8.84 5.64 13.32
N GLN A 163 -8.82 5.10 14.54
CA GLN A 163 -8.36 5.86 15.72
C GLN A 163 -6.83 5.87 15.90
N ALA A 164 -6.11 4.99 15.18
CA ALA A 164 -4.66 4.89 15.30
C ALA A 164 -3.99 5.73 14.21
N TRP A 165 -2.86 6.36 14.55
CA TRP A 165 -1.99 7.06 13.61
C TRP A 165 -0.82 6.18 13.12
N SER A 166 -0.43 5.16 13.91
CA SER A 166 0.62 4.19 13.57
C SER A 166 0.04 2.91 12.96
N THR A 167 0.90 2.07 12.39
CA THR A 167 0.52 0.76 11.84
C THR A 167 0.60 -0.38 12.86
N GLU A 168 -0.05 -1.50 12.56
CA GLU A 168 0.13 -2.74 13.32
C GLU A 168 1.62 -3.14 13.36
N ALA A 169 2.29 -3.11 12.21
CA ALA A 169 3.71 -3.45 12.08
C ALA A 169 4.64 -2.56 12.91
N GLU A 170 4.47 -1.23 12.85
CA GLU A 170 5.24 -0.28 13.65
C GLU A 170 5.03 -0.50 15.14
N SER A 171 3.79 -0.79 15.54
CA SER A 171 3.47 -1.02 16.96
C SER A 171 4.12 -2.30 17.48
N TYR A 172 4.19 -3.35 16.66
CA TYR A 172 4.82 -4.61 17.03
C TYR A 172 6.35 -4.49 17.07
N TYR A 173 6.95 -3.77 16.10
CA TYR A 173 8.38 -3.50 16.08
C TYR A 173 8.82 -2.75 17.35
N ARG A 174 8.10 -1.68 17.72
CA ARG A 174 8.38 -0.91 18.94
C ARG A 174 8.25 -1.75 20.19
N LEU A 175 7.20 -2.57 20.29
CA LEU A 175 6.99 -3.43 21.44
C LEU A 175 8.08 -4.50 21.56
N ALA A 176 8.55 -5.05 20.44
CA ALA A 176 9.70 -5.96 20.42
C ALA A 176 10.96 -5.31 21.01
N LEU A 177 11.22 -4.02 20.78
CA LEU A 177 12.39 -3.35 21.36
C LEU A 177 12.32 -3.22 22.89
N GLN A 178 11.12 -3.25 23.47
CA GLN A 178 10.89 -3.04 24.90
C GLN A 178 10.76 -4.34 25.69
N LEU A 179 10.56 -5.47 25.02
CA LEU A 179 10.40 -6.78 25.64
C LEU A 179 11.76 -7.36 26.09
N PRO A 180 11.81 -8.07 27.23
CA PRO A 180 13.05 -8.69 27.72
C PRO A 180 13.36 -9.97 26.94
N HIS A 181 13.96 -9.82 25.75
CA HIS A 181 14.42 -10.93 24.92
C HIS A 181 15.64 -10.53 24.08
N GLU A 182 16.38 -11.53 23.60
CA GLU A 182 17.49 -11.29 22.67
C GLU A 182 16.95 -10.82 21.31
N LEU A 183 17.40 -9.64 20.86
CA LEU A 183 17.02 -9.10 19.57
C LEU A 183 17.87 -9.72 18.45
N PRO A 184 17.28 -10.04 17.29
CA PRO A 184 17.99 -10.57 16.16
C PRO A 184 18.94 -9.49 15.60
N ARG A 185 20.25 -9.70 15.75
CA ARG A 185 21.30 -8.81 15.25
C ARG A 185 22.12 -9.42 14.11
N PHE A 186 22.64 -8.58 13.23
CA PHE A 186 23.72 -8.99 12.34
C PHE A 186 24.95 -9.37 13.17
N ALA A 187 25.72 -10.36 12.70
CA ALA A 187 26.99 -10.72 13.33
C ALA A 187 27.89 -9.47 13.42
N LYS A 188 28.63 -9.33 14.53
CA LYS A 188 29.71 -8.35 14.63
C LYS A 188 30.79 -8.77 13.64
N LEU A 189 30.68 -8.30 12.40
CA LEU A 189 31.74 -8.44 11.43
C LEU A 189 32.82 -7.42 11.80
N ASP A 190 34.04 -7.92 11.98
CA ASP A 190 35.22 -7.10 12.16
C ASP A 190 35.29 -6.05 11.03
N ASP A 191 35.35 -4.78 11.42
CA ASP A 191 35.69 -3.60 10.62
C ASP A 191 35.02 -3.47 9.23
N ASP A 192 33.93 -2.68 9.14
CA ASP A 192 33.77 -1.65 8.07
C ASP A 192 32.46 -0.83 8.10
N TYR A 193 31.62 -0.95 9.13
CA TYR A 193 30.54 0.04 9.28
C TYR A 193 31.17 1.31 9.82
N SER A 194 31.64 2.16 8.88
CA SER A 194 31.95 3.56 9.11
C SER A 194 30.96 4.08 10.13
N THR A 195 31.43 4.37 11.33
CA THR A 195 30.71 5.18 12.30
C THR A 195 30.33 6.43 11.55
N THR A 196 29.11 6.45 11.00
CA THR A 196 28.56 7.61 10.34
C THR A 196 28.63 8.67 11.39
N LYS A 197 29.52 9.65 11.19
CA LYS A 197 29.60 10.82 12.04
C LYS A 197 28.17 11.27 12.26
N LEU A 198 27.81 11.52 13.53
CA LEU A 198 26.51 12.07 13.87
C LEU A 198 26.21 13.19 12.86
N PRO A 199 25.00 13.20 12.24
CA PRO A 199 24.62 14.33 11.42
C PRO A 199 24.83 15.57 12.29
N PHE A 200 25.56 16.56 11.77
CA PHE A 200 25.96 17.79 12.47
C PHE A 200 27.15 17.71 13.44
N GLN A 201 28.12 16.81 13.24
CA GLN A 201 29.43 17.02 13.89
C GLN A 201 30.06 18.30 13.30
N PRO A 202 30.28 19.37 14.10
CA PRO A 202 30.84 20.60 13.57
C PRO A 202 32.20 20.31 12.94
N LEU A 203 32.43 20.85 11.74
CA LEU A 203 33.74 20.82 11.10
C LEU A 203 34.75 21.35 12.12
N LYS A 204 35.84 20.61 12.34
CA LYS A 204 36.97 21.09 13.14
C LYS A 204 37.56 22.30 12.42
N THR A 205 36.99 23.47 12.64
CA THR A 205 37.66 24.75 12.36
C THR A 205 38.80 24.81 13.36
N GLY A 206 40.05 24.78 12.88
CA GLY A 206 41.27 24.64 13.67
C GLY A 206 41.54 25.80 14.64
N MET A 207 40.67 25.98 15.62
CA MET A 207 40.86 26.79 16.81
C MET A 207 40.61 25.88 18.01
N ASP A 208 41.71 25.37 18.57
CA ASP A 208 41.71 24.70 19.86
C ASP A 208 41.38 25.74 20.94
N ILE A 209 40.11 25.83 21.32
CA ILE A 209 39.68 26.54 22.53
C ILE A 209 39.56 25.50 23.64
N PRO A 210 40.26 25.64 24.78
CA PRO A 210 40.13 24.71 25.89
C PRO A 210 38.80 24.96 26.60
N THR A 211 37.75 24.24 26.23
CA THR A 211 36.50 24.20 27.01
C THR A 211 36.67 23.22 28.16
N GLN A 212 36.76 23.78 29.37
CA GLN A 212 36.73 23.07 30.63
C GLN A 212 35.54 22.10 30.69
N GLU A 213 35.84 20.88 31.10
CA GLU A 213 34.89 19.86 31.53
C GLU A 213 34.01 20.40 32.67
N THR A 214 32.81 20.87 32.35
CA THR A 214 31.72 20.93 33.32
C THR A 214 30.45 20.36 32.68
N ALA A 215 30.48 19.04 32.46
CA ALA A 215 29.24 18.30 32.28
C ALA A 215 28.41 18.39 33.58
N PRO A 216 27.11 18.72 33.52
CA PRO A 216 26.27 18.64 34.70
C PRO A 216 26.09 17.17 35.08
N LYS A 217 26.81 16.74 36.13
CA LYS A 217 26.43 15.57 36.93
C LYS A 217 25.16 15.92 37.70
N LEU A 218 23.99 15.55 37.16
CA LEU A 218 22.84 15.22 38.00
C LEU A 218 22.76 13.69 38.16
N ALA A 219 23.02 13.27 39.40
CA ALA A 219 22.71 11.98 40.01
C ALA A 219 21.21 11.63 39.87
N SER A 220 20.68 10.43 40.03
CA SER A 220 21.15 9.05 40.27
C SER A 220 19.86 8.22 40.27
N GLY A 221 19.87 6.98 39.75
CA GLY A 221 18.86 5.98 40.15
C GLY A 221 18.10 5.22 39.07
N SER A 222 18.76 4.71 38.03
CA SER A 222 18.30 3.46 37.39
C SER A 222 19.48 2.76 36.72
N GLN A 223 19.52 1.44 36.86
CA GLN A 223 20.58 0.56 36.39
C GLN A 223 20.85 0.77 34.89
N GLY A 224 22.14 0.75 34.53
CA GLY A 224 22.64 1.09 33.20
C GLY A 224 21.95 0.33 32.08
N ILE A 225 21.10 1.05 31.34
CA ILE A 225 20.77 0.68 29.97
C ILE A 225 21.93 1.19 29.11
N ASP A 226 22.58 0.25 28.45
CA ASP A 226 23.69 0.43 27.53
C ASP A 226 23.46 1.59 26.55
N ARG A 227 24.57 2.22 26.15
CA ARG A 227 24.65 3.29 25.15
C ARG A 227 23.72 2.98 23.96
N SER A 228 22.79 3.89 23.67
CA SER A 228 21.97 3.99 22.44
C SER A 228 21.90 2.72 21.58
N LEU A 229 20.85 1.90 21.74
CA LEU A 229 20.61 0.73 20.90
C LEU A 229 20.75 1.09 19.41
N ASP A 230 21.79 0.57 18.75
CA ASP A 230 22.04 0.79 17.33
C ASP A 230 21.05 -0.04 16.49
N LEU A 231 19.95 0.60 16.10
CA LEU A 231 18.90 -0.02 15.30
C LEU A 231 19.39 -0.51 13.93
N SER A 232 20.48 0.06 13.40
CA SER A 232 21.04 -0.34 12.10
C SER A 232 21.58 -1.78 12.09
N ARG A 233 21.87 -2.33 13.28
CA ARG A 233 22.38 -3.70 13.46
C ARG A 233 21.28 -4.75 13.64
N LEU A 234 20.01 -4.35 13.69
CA LEU A 234 18.90 -5.28 13.84
C LEU A 234 18.47 -5.86 12.49
N ARG A 235 18.19 -7.16 12.45
CA ARG A 235 17.57 -7.82 11.27
C ARG A 235 16.07 -7.81 11.41
N MET A 236 15.52 -6.63 11.64
CA MET A 236 14.10 -6.40 11.84
C MET A 236 13.66 -5.22 10.96
N THR A 237 12.49 -5.31 10.36
CA THR A 237 11.86 -4.20 9.61
C THR A 237 10.35 -4.31 9.70
N THR A 238 9.65 -3.29 9.21
CA THR A 238 8.19 -3.24 9.11
C THR A 238 7.72 -3.32 7.66
N GLU A 239 6.54 -3.91 7.46
CA GLU A 239 5.69 -3.84 6.27
C GLU A 239 4.38 -3.18 6.69
N ASN A 240 4.11 -1.98 6.15
CA ASN A 240 3.18 -1.01 6.74
C ASN A 240 1.86 -0.82 5.97
N PHE A 241 1.58 -1.69 5.00
CA PHE A 241 0.47 -1.51 4.05
C PHE A 241 -0.52 -2.66 4.02
N ALA A 242 -0.20 -3.83 4.57
CA ALA A 242 -1.12 -4.95 4.52
C ALA A 242 -2.40 -4.72 5.33
N LEU A 243 -3.55 -4.98 4.72
CA LEU A 243 -4.89 -4.76 5.30
C LEU A 243 -5.60 -6.08 5.64
N ASP A 244 -5.06 -7.20 5.16
CA ASP A 244 -5.53 -8.55 5.42
C ASP A 244 -4.39 -9.58 5.41
N SER A 245 -4.73 -10.84 5.69
CA SER A 245 -3.75 -11.92 5.78
C SER A 245 -3.07 -12.30 4.46
N PHE A 246 -3.72 -12.09 3.31
CA PHE A 246 -3.10 -12.37 2.02
C PHE A 246 -2.02 -11.31 1.75
N GLN A 247 -2.36 -10.04 1.98
CA GLN A 247 -1.42 -8.94 1.88
C GLN A 247 -0.29 -9.06 2.89
N ASN A 248 -0.53 -9.53 4.11
CA ASN A 248 0.55 -9.75 5.08
C ASN A 248 1.63 -10.69 4.52
N LEU A 249 1.25 -11.71 3.74
CA LEU A 249 2.19 -12.61 3.08
C LEU A 249 2.86 -11.95 1.86
N LEU A 250 2.06 -11.49 0.89
CA LEU A 250 2.55 -10.95 -0.37
C LEU A 250 3.42 -9.70 -0.19
N PHE A 251 2.97 -8.76 0.65
CA PHE A 251 3.70 -7.51 0.88
C PHE A 251 4.95 -7.72 1.72
N SER A 252 4.98 -8.72 2.61
CA SER A 252 6.22 -9.09 3.31
C SER A 252 7.25 -9.67 2.35
N ILE A 253 6.85 -10.45 1.35
CA ILE A 253 7.75 -10.94 0.30
C ILE A 253 8.30 -9.77 -0.53
N ALA A 254 7.43 -8.82 -0.91
CA ALA A 254 7.86 -7.61 -1.60
C ALA A 254 8.80 -6.76 -0.75
N ARG A 255 8.51 -6.61 0.54
CA ARG A 255 9.34 -5.85 1.49
C ARG A 255 10.69 -6.51 1.74
N PHE A 256 10.74 -7.84 1.79
CA PHE A 256 12.01 -8.58 1.85
C PHE A 256 12.86 -8.30 0.60
N TYR A 257 12.24 -8.27 -0.58
CA TYR A 257 12.93 -7.92 -1.83
C TYR A 257 13.41 -6.46 -1.85
N GLU A 258 12.61 -5.52 -1.34
CA GLU A 258 13.05 -4.12 -1.17
C GLU A 258 14.28 -4.00 -0.27
N TYR A 259 14.36 -4.81 0.79
CA TYR A 259 15.44 -4.76 1.77
C TYR A 259 16.72 -5.47 1.29
N THR A 260 16.57 -6.61 0.61
CA THR A 260 17.70 -7.52 0.30
C THR A 260 18.09 -7.59 -1.16
N ASN A 261 17.30 -6.98 -2.05
CA ASN A 261 17.37 -7.16 -3.50
C ASN A 261 17.29 -8.62 -3.97
N ARG A 262 16.77 -9.54 -3.14
CA ARG A 262 16.57 -10.97 -3.42
C ARG A 262 15.21 -11.42 -2.89
N TYR A 263 14.62 -12.44 -3.50
CA TYR A 263 13.41 -13.06 -2.95
C TYR A 263 13.81 -14.10 -1.90
N PRO A 264 13.00 -14.32 -0.85
CA PRO A 264 13.35 -15.27 0.20
C PRO A 264 13.37 -16.70 -0.35
N GLU A 265 14.27 -17.52 0.16
CA GLU A 265 14.30 -18.95 -0.13
C GLU A 265 13.29 -19.71 0.73
N ARG A 266 13.11 -19.31 1.99
CA ARG A 266 12.13 -19.91 2.90
C ARG A 266 11.32 -18.85 3.63
N ILE A 267 10.07 -19.17 3.97
CA ILE A 267 9.17 -18.29 4.70
C ILE A 267 8.69 -18.99 5.98
N THR A 268 8.75 -18.27 7.10
CA THR A 268 8.07 -18.65 8.34
C THR A 268 7.04 -17.59 8.71
N VAL A 269 5.79 -17.99 8.92
CA VAL A 269 4.72 -17.08 9.37
C VAL A 269 4.34 -17.40 10.81
N VAL A 270 4.35 -16.38 11.67
CA VAL A 270 3.86 -16.43 13.05
C VAL A 270 2.54 -15.65 13.11
N SER A 271 1.46 -16.33 13.49
CA SER A 271 0.12 -15.75 13.64
C SER A 271 -0.80 -16.71 14.40
N TYR A 272 -2.10 -16.43 14.45
CA TYR A 272 -3.10 -17.31 15.07
C TYR A 272 -3.13 -18.70 14.43
N ALA A 273 -3.18 -19.75 15.25
CA ALA A 273 -3.19 -21.14 14.78
C ALA A 273 -4.44 -21.46 13.96
N PHE A 274 -5.60 -20.90 14.31
CA PHE A 274 -6.82 -21.08 13.51
C PHE A 274 -6.70 -20.55 12.06
N LYS A 275 -5.77 -19.63 11.77
CA LYS A 275 -5.52 -19.11 10.42
C LYS A 275 -4.59 -20.00 9.59
N LYS A 276 -4.00 -21.05 10.17
CA LYS A 276 -3.01 -21.92 9.53
C LYS A 276 -3.50 -22.48 8.19
N LYS A 277 -4.71 -23.06 8.16
CA LYS A 277 -5.29 -23.60 6.92
C LYS A 277 -5.40 -22.53 5.83
N ARG A 278 -5.86 -21.33 6.18
CA ARG A 278 -5.98 -20.22 5.23
C ARG A 278 -4.63 -19.82 4.64
N PHE A 279 -3.59 -19.72 5.44
CA PHE A 279 -2.26 -19.37 4.94
C PHE A 279 -1.66 -20.47 4.06
N VAL A 280 -1.77 -21.73 4.47
CA VAL A 280 -1.12 -22.86 3.81
C VAL A 280 -1.89 -23.31 2.55
N GLU A 281 -3.20 -23.47 2.65
CA GLU A 281 -4.03 -24.05 1.58
C GLU A 281 -4.52 -23.02 0.57
N LEU A 282 -4.64 -21.75 0.99
CA LEU A 282 -5.12 -20.66 0.13
C LEU A 282 -4.00 -19.67 -0.22
N HIS A 283 -3.45 -18.92 0.75
CA HIS A 283 -2.53 -17.81 0.43
C HIS A 283 -1.23 -18.29 -0.21
N ALA A 284 -0.54 -19.26 0.38
CA ALA A 284 0.67 -19.83 -0.19
C ALA A 284 0.40 -20.49 -1.55
N LYS A 285 -0.78 -21.11 -1.72
CA LYS A 285 -1.22 -21.70 -2.99
C LYS A 285 -1.48 -20.65 -4.07
N ALA A 286 -2.09 -19.50 -3.72
CA ALA A 286 -2.30 -18.36 -4.61
C ALA A 286 -0.98 -17.78 -5.13
N LEU A 287 0.06 -17.83 -4.30
CA LEU A 287 1.43 -17.42 -4.63
C LEU A 287 2.26 -18.56 -5.23
N ARG A 288 1.68 -19.75 -5.42
CA ARG A 288 2.37 -20.97 -5.90
C ARG A 288 3.65 -21.27 -5.11
N TRP A 289 3.65 -20.92 -3.82
CA TRP A 289 4.77 -21.16 -2.91
C TRP A 289 4.80 -22.65 -2.52
N PRO A 290 5.96 -23.31 -2.54
CA PRO A 290 6.07 -24.73 -2.20
C PRO A 290 5.84 -24.94 -0.70
N THR A 291 4.65 -25.46 -0.35
CA THR A 291 4.23 -25.79 1.03
C THR A 291 4.48 -27.25 1.40
N ARG A 292 4.75 -28.10 0.41
CA ARG A 292 5.17 -29.48 0.60
C ARG A 292 6.54 -29.66 -0.02
N SER A 293 7.30 -30.58 0.55
CA SER A 293 8.53 -31.06 -0.05
C SER A 293 8.28 -31.52 -1.48
N SER A 294 8.98 -30.92 -2.45
CA SER A 294 8.82 -31.20 -3.88
C SER A 294 9.41 -32.55 -4.31
N MET A 295 10.07 -33.31 -3.42
CA MET A 295 10.64 -34.65 -3.68
C MET A 295 10.75 -35.49 -2.40
N ILE A 296 10.93 -36.81 -2.54
CA ILE A 296 11.39 -37.68 -1.45
C ILE A 296 12.73 -37.11 -0.93
N GLY A 297 12.71 -36.46 0.23
CA GLY A 297 13.90 -35.82 0.85
C GLY A 297 14.01 -34.30 0.71
N GLY A 298 13.09 -33.60 0.03
CA GLY A 298 13.11 -32.12 0.01
C GLY A 298 12.64 -31.50 1.34
N THR A 299 13.07 -30.28 1.64
CA THR A 299 12.61 -29.52 2.81
C THR A 299 11.47 -28.58 2.44
N SER A 300 10.41 -28.50 3.26
CA SER A 300 9.36 -27.49 3.09
C SER A 300 9.96 -26.08 3.15
N ARG A 301 9.64 -25.23 2.18
CA ARG A 301 10.07 -23.82 2.14
C ARG A 301 9.05 -22.88 2.79
N PHE A 302 8.00 -23.43 3.39
CA PHE A 302 6.95 -22.70 4.09
C PHE A 302 6.67 -23.33 5.45
N THR A 303 6.87 -22.55 6.51
CA THR A 303 6.62 -22.93 7.89
C THR A 303 5.55 -22.01 8.48
N TYR A 304 4.60 -22.59 9.22
CA TYR A 304 3.55 -21.84 9.89
C TYR A 304 3.52 -22.14 11.38
N VAL A 305 3.77 -21.13 12.19
CA VAL A 305 3.75 -21.17 13.65
C VAL A 305 2.46 -20.53 14.13
N GLY A 306 1.55 -21.37 14.62
CA GLY A 306 0.24 -20.99 15.11
C GLY A 306 0.24 -20.83 16.62
N ILE A 307 -0.20 -19.67 17.12
CA ILE A 307 -0.36 -19.40 18.56
C ILE A 307 -1.74 -18.79 18.78
N ASP A 308 -2.59 -19.45 19.56
CA ASP A 308 -3.94 -18.98 19.91
C ASP A 308 -4.02 -18.49 21.37
N ASP A 309 -5.17 -17.92 21.73
CA ASP A 309 -5.42 -17.39 23.07
C ASP A 309 -5.45 -18.51 24.14
N GLU A 310 -4.91 -18.24 25.32
CA GLU A 310 -4.92 -19.18 26.45
C GLU A 310 -6.37 -19.65 26.76
N GLY A 311 -6.58 -20.96 26.87
CA GLY A 311 -7.91 -21.54 27.13
C GLY A 311 -8.77 -21.81 25.89
N SER A 312 -8.33 -21.43 24.69
CA SER A 312 -9.00 -21.76 23.42
C SER A 312 -8.82 -23.21 22.95
N GLU A 313 -8.04 -24.02 23.70
CA GLU A 313 -7.73 -25.43 23.40
C GLU A 313 -8.98 -26.32 23.22
N HIS A 314 -10.10 -25.93 23.85
CA HIS A 314 -11.33 -26.74 23.87
C HIS A 314 -12.26 -26.50 22.68
N LYS A 315 -12.09 -25.38 21.95
CA LYS A 315 -12.78 -25.06 20.68
C LYS A 315 -11.94 -24.04 19.91
N ALA A 316 -11.11 -24.50 18.97
CA ALA A 316 -10.41 -23.61 18.06
C ALA A 316 -11.45 -22.73 17.31
N PRO A 317 -11.33 -21.39 17.36
CA PRO A 317 -12.28 -20.51 16.70
C PRO A 317 -12.29 -20.78 15.18
N GLU A 318 -13.48 -20.94 14.59
CA GLU A 318 -13.61 -21.18 13.15
C GLU A 318 -13.10 -19.96 12.37
N ASP A 319 -12.23 -20.18 11.36
CA ASP A 319 -11.78 -19.10 10.49
C ASP A 319 -12.90 -18.65 9.53
N ASN A 320 -13.72 -17.71 9.99
CA ASN A 320 -14.80 -17.10 9.22
C ASN A 320 -14.33 -16.50 7.88
N ALA A 321 -13.06 -16.12 7.75
CA ALA A 321 -12.54 -15.55 6.51
C ALA A 321 -11.99 -16.61 5.54
N TYR A 322 -11.80 -17.87 5.98
CA TYR A 322 -11.36 -18.96 5.12
C TYR A 322 -12.30 -19.13 3.91
N LYS A 323 -13.60 -19.27 4.17
CA LYS A 323 -14.64 -19.42 3.13
C LYS A 323 -14.66 -18.26 2.14
N SER A 324 -14.38 -17.04 2.59
CA SER A 324 -14.30 -15.88 1.70
C SER A 324 -13.07 -15.94 0.78
N PHE A 325 -11.91 -16.31 1.33
CA PHE A 325 -10.67 -16.44 0.54
C PHE A 325 -10.65 -17.70 -0.34
N GLU A 326 -11.44 -18.72 -0.04
CA GLU A 326 -11.59 -19.89 -0.90
C GLU A 326 -12.23 -19.53 -2.25
N VAL A 327 -13.21 -18.62 -2.21
CA VAL A 327 -13.91 -18.10 -3.39
C VAL A 327 -13.11 -16.99 -4.09
N ASP A 328 -12.38 -16.19 -3.32
CA ASP A 328 -11.61 -15.03 -3.79
C ASP A 328 -10.21 -15.02 -3.15
N MET A 329 -9.30 -15.81 -3.74
CA MET A 329 -7.96 -16.04 -3.20
C MET A 329 -7.09 -14.77 -3.11
N TYR A 330 -7.39 -13.74 -3.93
CA TYR A 330 -6.63 -12.49 -4.01
C TYR A 330 -7.31 -11.32 -3.25
N GLY A 331 -8.52 -11.53 -2.71
CA GLY A 331 -9.27 -10.53 -1.93
C GLY A 331 -9.77 -9.35 -2.75
N CYS A 332 -10.11 -9.61 -4.01
CA CYS A 332 -10.55 -8.64 -5.00
C CYS A 332 -11.99 -8.16 -4.87
N TRP A 333 -12.87 -9.00 -4.33
CA TRP A 333 -14.31 -8.87 -4.51
C TRP A 333 -15.07 -8.88 -3.17
N GLY A 334 -16.31 -8.40 -3.24
CA GLY A 334 -17.30 -8.45 -2.17
C GLY A 334 -16.77 -8.02 -0.79
N ARG A 335 -17.01 -8.86 0.21
CA ARG A 335 -16.67 -8.59 1.62
C ARG A 335 -15.17 -8.35 1.85
N LEU A 336 -14.29 -9.01 1.11
CA LEU A 336 -12.84 -8.85 1.28
C LEU A 336 -12.38 -7.48 0.77
N GLN A 337 -12.87 -7.07 -0.41
CA GLN A 337 -12.60 -5.74 -0.95
C GLN A 337 -13.17 -4.63 -0.05
N GLU A 338 -14.40 -4.78 0.44
CA GLU A 338 -15.02 -3.84 1.39
C GLU A 338 -14.22 -3.75 2.69
N LYS A 339 -13.73 -4.88 3.20
CA LYS A 339 -12.86 -4.91 4.38
C LYS A 339 -11.57 -4.13 4.15
N ARG A 340 -10.93 -4.27 2.98
CA ARG A 340 -9.75 -3.45 2.59
C ARG A 340 -10.10 -1.97 2.56
N LYS A 341 -11.21 -1.59 1.91
CA LYS A 341 -11.69 -0.20 1.84
C LYS A 341 -11.91 0.41 3.23
N ARG A 342 -12.59 -0.31 4.13
CA ARG A 342 -12.84 0.16 5.51
C ARG A 342 -11.57 0.31 6.33
N ARG A 343 -10.60 -0.58 6.15
CA ARG A 343 -9.32 -0.56 6.87
C ARG A 343 -8.33 0.48 6.33
N ASN A 344 -8.52 0.99 5.12
CA ASN A 344 -7.66 1.98 4.51
C ASN A 344 -8.25 3.40 4.57
N ALA A 345 -8.76 3.82 5.73
CA ALA A 345 -9.34 5.15 5.92
C ALA A 345 -8.37 6.29 5.58
N ASN A 346 -7.06 6.03 5.76
CA ASN A 346 -5.98 6.99 5.49
C ASN A 346 -5.46 6.96 4.05
N ARG A 347 -6.12 6.21 3.15
CA ARG A 347 -5.89 6.21 1.71
C ARG A 347 -4.42 5.94 1.32
N ARG A 348 -3.77 5.02 2.04
CA ARG A 348 -2.38 4.62 1.80
C ARG A 348 -2.29 3.67 0.61
N LEU A 349 -1.26 3.83 -0.21
CA LEU A 349 -0.96 2.94 -1.33
C LEU A 349 0.41 2.27 -1.09
N PRO A 350 0.53 0.94 -1.27
CA PRO A 350 1.81 0.26 -1.14
C PRO A 350 2.76 0.64 -2.30
N PRO A 351 4.08 0.74 -2.05
CA PRO A 351 5.06 1.12 -3.07
C PRO A 351 5.48 -0.04 -4.00
N TYR A 352 5.02 -1.27 -3.72
CA TYR A 352 5.59 -2.50 -4.26
C TYR A 352 5.52 -2.64 -5.78
N THR A 353 4.59 -1.98 -6.47
CA THR A 353 4.55 -1.98 -7.94
C THR A 353 5.77 -1.28 -8.54
N ALA A 354 6.28 -0.23 -7.88
CA ALA A 354 7.46 0.51 -8.33
C ALA A 354 8.76 -0.11 -7.80
N THR A 355 8.75 -0.62 -6.58
CA THR A 355 9.96 -1.11 -5.92
C THR A 355 10.22 -2.59 -6.15
N ALA A 356 9.21 -3.39 -6.48
CA ALA A 356 9.31 -4.81 -6.81
C ALA A 356 8.60 -5.12 -8.15
N PRO A 357 9.11 -4.58 -9.29
CA PRO A 357 8.42 -4.63 -10.58
C PRO A 357 8.13 -6.05 -11.07
N GLN A 358 8.95 -7.05 -10.68
CA GLN A 358 8.70 -8.46 -11.00
C GLN A 358 7.40 -8.99 -10.38
N LEU A 359 6.88 -8.34 -9.34
CA LEU A 359 5.58 -8.65 -8.73
C LEU A 359 4.45 -7.78 -9.27
N GLY A 360 4.71 -6.79 -10.12
CA GLY A 360 3.70 -5.81 -10.56
C GLY A 360 2.45 -6.49 -11.14
N LEU A 361 2.62 -7.48 -12.02
CA LEU A 361 1.50 -8.23 -12.59
C LEU A 361 0.73 -9.04 -11.55
N LEU A 362 1.41 -9.57 -10.53
CA LEU A 362 0.75 -10.29 -9.43
C LEU A 362 0.01 -9.34 -8.49
N LEU A 363 0.57 -8.15 -8.23
CA LEU A 363 -0.05 -7.12 -7.39
C LEU A 363 -1.32 -6.56 -8.03
N ASP A 364 -1.34 -6.46 -9.36
CA ASP A 364 -2.51 -6.04 -10.14
C ASP A 364 -3.46 -7.21 -10.48
N TRP A 365 -3.09 -8.45 -10.12
CA TRP A 365 -3.88 -9.62 -10.50
C TRP A 365 -5.20 -9.69 -9.75
N CYS A 366 -6.27 -9.80 -10.54
CA CYS A 366 -7.62 -9.89 -10.02
C CYS A 366 -8.47 -10.80 -10.91
N PRO A 367 -8.61 -12.10 -10.57
CA PRO A 367 -9.36 -13.03 -11.40
C PRO A 367 -10.87 -12.84 -11.23
N GLU A 368 -11.66 -13.48 -12.08
CA GLU A 368 -13.12 -13.49 -11.96
C GLU A 368 -13.57 -14.03 -10.60
N TYR A 369 -14.71 -13.52 -10.11
CA TYR A 369 -15.27 -13.94 -8.84
C TYR A 369 -15.58 -15.44 -8.83
N ASN A 370 -15.23 -16.14 -7.73
CA ASN A 370 -15.41 -17.58 -7.57
C ASN A 370 -14.69 -18.45 -8.61
N SER A 371 -13.63 -17.94 -9.24
CA SER A 371 -12.75 -18.72 -10.11
C SER A 371 -11.89 -19.74 -9.33
N ARG A 372 -11.75 -19.60 -8.01
CA ARG A 372 -11.01 -20.51 -7.12
C ARG A 372 -9.63 -20.84 -7.71
N LEU A 373 -9.32 -22.12 -7.88
CA LEU A 373 -8.04 -22.58 -8.44
C LEU A 373 -7.88 -22.28 -9.95
N GLN A 374 -8.96 -22.03 -10.69
CA GLN A 374 -8.89 -21.65 -12.09
C GLN A 374 -8.43 -20.19 -12.24
N GLY A 375 -8.66 -19.35 -11.22
CA GLY A 375 -8.21 -17.96 -11.15
C GLY A 375 -6.79 -17.76 -10.62
N LEU A 376 -6.00 -18.82 -10.48
CA LEU A 376 -4.60 -18.70 -10.06
C LEU A 376 -3.81 -17.87 -11.07
N PHE A 377 -2.97 -16.97 -10.54
CA PHE A 377 -2.08 -16.14 -11.33
C PHE A 377 -1.19 -17.02 -12.23
N ASN A 378 -1.34 -16.84 -13.53
CA ASN A 378 -0.72 -17.66 -14.57
C ASN A 378 0.63 -17.10 -15.08
N GLY A 379 1.01 -15.89 -14.64
CA GLY A 379 2.25 -15.24 -15.08
C GLY A 379 3.52 -15.86 -14.49
N TRP A 380 4.64 -15.16 -14.64
CA TRP A 380 5.91 -15.59 -14.02
C TRP A 380 5.96 -15.24 -12.54
N LEU A 381 6.56 -16.11 -11.70
CA LEU A 381 6.88 -15.79 -10.32
C LEU A 381 8.36 -16.10 -10.01
N PRO A 382 9.09 -15.19 -9.35
CA PRO A 382 10.53 -15.35 -9.10
C PRO A 382 10.95 -16.61 -8.34
N TRP A 383 10.06 -17.15 -7.52
CA TRP A 383 10.31 -18.31 -6.66
C TRP A 383 9.68 -19.62 -7.16
N ASP A 384 8.99 -19.61 -8.30
CA ASP A 384 8.33 -20.82 -8.83
C ASP A 384 9.36 -21.72 -9.51
N GLU A 385 9.67 -22.86 -8.87
CA GLU A 385 10.63 -23.86 -9.36
C GLU A 385 10.28 -24.44 -10.73
N ARG A 386 8.99 -24.42 -11.12
CA ARG A 386 8.57 -24.84 -12.47
C ARG A 386 9.13 -23.93 -13.56
N VAL A 387 9.66 -22.77 -13.19
CA VAL A 387 10.26 -21.79 -14.11
C VAL A 387 11.78 -21.64 -13.91
N LEU A 388 12.36 -22.16 -12.83
CA LEU A 388 13.81 -22.03 -12.57
C LEU A 388 14.68 -22.86 -13.52
N ASN A 389 14.14 -23.91 -14.16
CA ASN A 389 14.84 -24.73 -15.15
C ASN A 389 14.47 -24.43 -16.62
N ALA A 390 13.53 -23.52 -16.85
CA ALA A 390 13.14 -23.02 -18.17
C ALA A 390 12.16 -21.86 -17.96
N MET A 391 12.35 -20.71 -18.62
CA MET A 391 11.31 -19.68 -18.68
C MET A 391 9.97 -20.33 -19.02
N GLY A 392 9.00 -20.28 -18.10
CA GLY A 392 7.71 -20.91 -18.31
C GLY A 392 7.08 -20.34 -19.58
N ARG A 393 6.40 -21.18 -20.38
CA ARG A 393 5.88 -20.81 -21.71
C ARG A 393 5.17 -19.45 -21.77
N GLY A 394 4.47 -19.04 -20.71
CA GLY A 394 3.85 -17.72 -20.61
C GLY A 394 4.84 -16.56 -20.45
N ALA A 395 5.87 -16.73 -19.61
CA ALA A 395 6.95 -15.75 -19.45
C ALA A 395 7.80 -15.65 -20.72
N GLN A 396 8.08 -16.80 -21.36
CA GLN A 396 8.80 -16.87 -22.62
C GLN A 396 8.00 -16.21 -23.75
N ALA A 397 6.70 -16.51 -23.88
CA ALA A 397 5.83 -15.85 -24.86
C ALA A 397 5.71 -14.34 -24.61
N MET A 398 5.67 -13.90 -23.34
CA MET A 398 5.59 -12.48 -22.99
C MET A 398 6.92 -11.75 -23.20
N LEU A 399 8.06 -12.42 -22.99
CA LEU A 399 9.39 -11.91 -23.33
C LEU A 399 9.60 -11.88 -24.85
N GLU A 400 9.18 -12.92 -25.58
CA GLU A 400 9.22 -12.97 -27.05
C GLU A 400 8.33 -11.89 -27.66
N GLN A 401 7.13 -11.65 -27.12
CA GLN A 401 6.25 -10.56 -27.53
C GLN A 401 6.82 -9.17 -27.23
N ASN A 402 7.62 -9.02 -26.16
CA ASN A 402 8.19 -7.75 -25.73
C ASN A 402 9.70 -7.62 -26.04
N GLY A 403 10.21 -8.36 -27.03
CA GLY A 403 11.59 -8.22 -27.51
C GLY A 403 12.68 -8.53 -26.47
N GLY A 404 12.44 -9.49 -25.59
CA GLY A 404 13.37 -9.92 -24.54
C GLY A 404 13.35 -9.04 -23.29
N LYS A 405 12.38 -8.13 -23.15
CA LYS A 405 12.21 -7.29 -21.96
C LYS A 405 10.91 -7.62 -21.24
N LEU A 406 10.95 -7.71 -19.91
CA LEU A 406 9.72 -7.76 -19.11
C LEU A 406 9.06 -6.37 -19.18
N PRO A 407 7.74 -6.28 -19.36
CA PRO A 407 7.08 -4.98 -19.45
C PRO A 407 7.22 -4.27 -18.10
N GLN A 408 7.94 -3.15 -18.13
CA GLN A 408 7.93 -2.17 -17.06
C GLN A 408 6.63 -1.41 -17.20
N ALA A 409 5.84 -1.30 -16.13
CA ALA A 409 4.61 -0.51 -16.16
C ALA A 409 4.98 0.94 -16.49
N GLU A 410 4.59 1.38 -17.69
CA GLU A 410 4.79 2.76 -18.12
C GLU A 410 3.58 3.58 -17.66
N TYR A 411 3.84 4.57 -16.82
CA TYR A 411 2.82 5.46 -16.29
C TYR A 411 2.88 6.79 -17.04
N LEU A 412 1.73 7.27 -17.52
CA LEU A 412 1.60 8.64 -18.00
C LEU A 412 1.87 9.62 -16.85
N PRO A 413 2.25 10.87 -17.15
CA PRO A 413 2.38 11.93 -16.15
C PRO A 413 1.09 12.19 -15.34
N ASP A 414 -0.07 11.75 -15.83
CA ASP A 414 -1.37 11.82 -15.13
C ASP A 414 -1.67 10.57 -14.27
N GLY A 415 -0.71 9.65 -14.14
CA GLY A 415 -0.80 8.44 -13.31
C GLY A 415 -1.58 7.29 -13.95
N LYS A 416 -2.02 7.40 -15.20
CA LYS A 416 -2.68 6.29 -15.91
C LYS A 416 -1.66 5.31 -16.47
N LYS A 417 -1.92 4.02 -16.24
CA LYS A 417 -1.12 2.90 -16.74
C LYS A 417 -1.33 2.73 -18.25
N ILE A 418 -0.25 2.67 -19.03
CA ILE A 418 -0.30 2.53 -20.49
C ILE A 418 -0.35 1.06 -20.90
N VAL A 419 0.33 0.17 -20.15
CA VAL A 419 0.34 -1.30 -20.33
C VAL A 419 0.48 -2.00 -18.99
#